data_AF-A0A0C3NZ50-F1
#
_entry.id   AF-A0A0C3NZ50-F1
#
_cell.length_a   1.000
_cell.length_b   1.000
_cell.length_c   1.000
_cell.angle_alpha   90.00
_cell.angle_beta   90.00
_cell.angle_gamma   90.00
#
_symmetry.space_group_name_H-M   'P 1'
#
loop_
_entity.id
_entity.type
_entity.pdbx_description
1 polymer ?
#
loop_
_entity_poly.entity_id
_entity_poly.type
_entity_poly.pdbx_seq_one_letter_code
_entity_poly.pdbx_strand_id
1 'polypeptide(L)'
;MATTALATGIIVPVYIFPDQAPSCSAWEPLISAIAANPTIPFFLIINPDSGPGGGAGSQPDPTSYQGCIPELKSHPNVKTVGYVLTGFGSRSQSDVNSDVATYAGWASAYRLDGVFFDEVDPTSDLLSLYTTYAQDARQSFGDGDGLVILNPGSNVQDIGYFPIADQIVTAENFFDDFRYFSHIANIYSLTLS
;
A
#
# COMPACT_ATOMS: atom_id res chain seq x y z
N MET A 1 33.70 -9.17 4.55
CA MET A 1 32.72 -8.08 4.38
C MET A 1 31.48 -8.69 3.76
N ALA A 2 30.35 -8.65 4.46
CA ALA A 2 29.09 -9.12 3.89
C ALA A 2 28.59 -8.06 2.91
N THR A 3 28.46 -8.43 1.64
CA THR A 3 27.71 -7.65 0.66
C THR A 3 26.24 -7.70 1.07
N THR A 4 25.72 -6.60 1.61
CA THR A 4 24.28 -6.41 1.75
C THR A 4 23.72 -6.30 0.34
N ALA A 5 23.16 -7.38 -0.19
CA ALA A 5 22.29 -7.26 -1.35
C ALA A 5 21.11 -6.37 -0.92
N LEU A 6 20.75 -5.37 -1.74
CA LEU A 6 19.47 -4.68 -1.57
C LEU A 6 18.38 -5.75 -1.69
N ALA A 7 17.69 -6.05 -0.59
CA ALA A 7 16.60 -7.00 -0.61
C ALA A 7 15.43 -6.37 -1.38
N THR A 8 15.12 -6.91 -2.55
CA THR A 8 13.89 -6.57 -3.28
C THR A 8 12.70 -7.14 -2.53
N GLY A 9 11.68 -6.32 -2.27
CA GLY A 9 10.41 -6.74 -1.69
C GLY A 9 9.37 -7.08 -2.75
N ILE A 10 8.25 -7.65 -2.30
CA ILE A 10 7.07 -7.94 -3.13
C ILE A 10 5.94 -7.01 -2.67
N ILE A 11 5.38 -6.22 -3.57
CA ILE A 11 4.14 -5.49 -3.32
C ILE A 11 2.98 -6.25 -3.95
N VAL A 12 1.88 -6.42 -3.21
CA VAL A 12 0.71 -7.20 -3.65
C VAL A 12 -0.56 -6.35 -3.47
N PRO A 13 -1.28 -6.02 -4.56
CA PRO A 13 -2.63 -5.50 -4.45
C PRO A 13 -3.57 -6.63 -4.04
N VAL A 14 -3.89 -6.72 -2.74
CA VAL A 14 -4.75 -7.78 -2.19
C VAL A 14 -6.22 -7.36 -2.35
N TYR A 15 -6.64 -7.14 -3.60
CA TYR A 15 -7.99 -6.68 -3.96
C TYR A 15 -8.95 -7.86 -4.11
N ILE A 16 -8.77 -8.84 -3.24
CA ILE A 16 -9.55 -10.07 -3.18
C ILE A 16 -10.18 -10.05 -1.79
N PHE A 17 -11.50 -10.19 -1.73
CA PHE A 17 -12.19 -10.32 -0.45
C PHE A 17 -11.70 -11.58 0.29
N PRO A 18 -11.32 -11.51 1.58
CA PRO A 18 -10.61 -12.61 2.28
C PRO A 18 -11.43 -13.87 2.54
N ASP A 19 -12.73 -13.89 2.22
CA ASP A 19 -13.73 -14.79 2.81
C ASP A 19 -13.77 -14.65 4.34
N GLN A 20 -14.32 -15.65 5.03
CA GLN A 20 -14.57 -15.62 6.46
C GLN A 20 -13.37 -16.18 7.26
N ALA A 21 -13.07 -15.55 8.38
CA ALA A 21 -12.15 -16.08 9.39
C ALA A 21 -12.77 -17.31 10.10
N PRO A 22 -11.95 -18.24 10.62
CA PRO A 22 -10.49 -18.21 10.65
C PRO A 22 -9.82 -18.78 9.39
N SER A 23 -10.59 -19.29 8.40
CA SER A 23 -9.98 -19.95 7.24
C SER A 23 -9.35 -18.98 6.26
N CYS A 24 -9.93 -17.78 6.09
CA CYS A 24 -9.42 -16.74 5.19
C CYS A 24 -9.08 -17.29 3.79
N SER A 25 -9.95 -18.15 3.27
CA SER A 25 -9.64 -19.10 2.21
C SER A 25 -9.16 -18.45 0.92
N ALA A 26 -9.71 -17.30 0.57
CA ALA A 26 -9.28 -16.54 -0.59
C ALA A 26 -7.84 -16.01 -0.49
N TRP A 27 -7.31 -15.84 0.73
CA TRP A 27 -5.95 -15.37 0.99
C TRP A 27 -4.97 -16.50 1.30
N GLU A 28 -5.41 -17.76 1.40
CA GLU A 28 -4.55 -18.90 1.73
C GLU A 28 -3.31 -19.01 0.82
N PRO A 29 -3.42 -18.86 -0.52
CA PRO A 29 -2.23 -18.92 -1.39
C PRO A 29 -1.20 -17.82 -1.06
N LEU A 30 -1.67 -16.62 -0.72
CA LEU A 30 -0.81 -15.50 -0.34
C LEU A 30 -0.14 -15.75 1.02
N ILE A 31 -0.90 -16.21 2.01
CA ILE A 31 -0.40 -16.56 3.35
C ILE A 31 0.67 -17.65 3.23
N SER A 32 0.41 -18.70 2.44
CA SER A 32 1.36 -19.78 2.18
C SER A 32 2.63 -19.28 1.48
N ALA A 33 2.53 -18.36 0.51
CA ALA A 33 3.69 -17.75 -0.15
C ALA A 33 4.54 -16.89 0.81
N ILE A 34 3.90 -16.12 1.69
CA ILE A 34 4.57 -15.32 2.73
C ILE A 34 5.34 -16.23 3.69
N ALA A 35 4.69 -17.28 4.21
CA ALA A 35 5.27 -18.23 5.13
C ALA A 35 6.50 -18.97 4.55
N ALA A 36 6.43 -19.32 3.26
CA ALA A 36 7.50 -19.99 2.55
C ALA A 36 8.73 -19.10 2.27
N ASN A 37 8.58 -17.77 2.35
CA ASN A 37 9.61 -16.79 1.99
C ASN A 37 9.90 -15.79 3.12
N PRO A 38 10.32 -16.24 4.32
CA PRO A 38 10.40 -15.40 5.51
C PRO A 38 11.45 -14.28 5.45
N THR A 39 12.37 -14.32 4.48
CA THR A 39 13.41 -13.30 4.28
C THR A 39 13.02 -12.23 3.27
N ILE A 40 11.92 -12.41 2.53
CA ILE A 40 11.43 -11.46 1.53
C ILE A 40 10.41 -10.53 2.20
N PRO A 41 10.58 -9.19 2.15
CA PRO A 41 9.56 -8.26 2.60
C PRO A 41 8.32 -8.29 1.69
N PHE A 42 7.13 -8.36 2.27
CA PHE A 42 5.85 -8.25 1.57
C PHE A 42 5.11 -6.98 2.00
N PHE A 43 4.69 -6.17 1.03
CA PHE A 43 3.86 -4.99 1.21
C PHE A 43 2.47 -5.28 0.64
N LEU A 44 1.48 -5.41 1.51
CA LEU A 44 0.14 -5.88 1.15
C LEU A 44 -0.83 -4.70 1.16
N ILE A 45 -1.42 -4.39 0.01
CA ILE A 45 -2.39 -3.31 -0.13
C ILE A 45 -3.77 -3.88 0.15
N ILE A 46 -4.39 -3.44 1.24
CA ILE A 46 -5.72 -3.85 1.67
C ILE A 46 -6.72 -2.81 1.16
N ASN A 47 -7.74 -3.27 0.45
CA ASN A 47 -8.73 -2.42 -0.19
C ASN A 47 -10.16 -2.97 0.02
N PRO A 48 -10.82 -2.66 1.15
CA PRO A 48 -12.19 -3.10 1.40
C PRO A 48 -13.21 -2.66 0.35
N ASP A 49 -13.18 -1.39 -0.07
CA ASP A 49 -14.17 -0.82 -1.00
C ASP A 49 -13.66 0.49 -1.66
N SER A 50 -12.59 0.40 -2.44
CA SER A 50 -11.87 1.56 -3.00
C SER A 50 -11.48 2.59 -1.93
N GLY A 51 -11.08 2.08 -0.77
CA GLY A 51 -11.02 2.80 0.50
C GLY A 51 -11.32 1.85 1.67
N PRO A 52 -11.35 2.36 2.92
CA PRO A 52 -11.56 1.54 4.11
C PRO A 52 -12.97 0.91 4.20
N GLY A 53 -13.87 1.29 3.30
CA GLY A 53 -15.28 0.94 3.33
C GLY A 53 -16.05 1.67 4.44
N GLY A 54 -17.38 1.64 4.35
CA GLY A 54 -18.24 2.32 5.33
C GLY A 54 -18.06 3.84 5.31
N GLY A 55 -18.15 4.48 6.49
CA GLY A 55 -17.97 5.92 6.67
C GLY A 55 -16.78 6.25 7.56
N ALA A 56 -16.54 7.55 7.79
CA ALA A 56 -15.46 8.05 8.65
C ALA A 56 -15.46 7.36 10.03
N GLY A 57 -14.31 6.82 10.43
CA GLY A 57 -14.12 6.16 11.72
C GLY A 57 -14.78 4.78 11.84
N SER A 58 -15.29 4.23 10.74
CA SER A 58 -15.83 2.87 10.72
C SER A 58 -14.73 1.80 10.91
N GLN A 59 -15.17 0.59 11.22
CA GLN A 59 -14.32 -0.60 11.30
C GLN A 59 -14.65 -1.51 10.12
N PRO A 60 -13.70 -2.33 9.63
CA PRO A 60 -13.95 -3.17 8.47
C PRO A 60 -14.80 -4.38 8.88
N ASP A 61 -15.24 -5.18 7.90
CA ASP A 61 -16.12 -6.33 8.14
C ASP A 61 -15.59 -7.27 9.26
N PRO A 62 -16.41 -7.56 10.30
CA PRO A 62 -15.95 -8.25 11.50
C PRO A 62 -15.63 -9.72 11.30
N THR A 63 -16.27 -10.39 10.35
CA THR A 63 -16.10 -11.82 10.12
C THR A 63 -15.06 -12.12 9.03
N SER A 64 -14.61 -11.09 8.30
CA SER A 64 -13.67 -11.18 7.19
C SER A 64 -12.39 -10.41 7.51
N TYR A 65 -12.34 -9.09 7.24
CA TYR A 65 -11.12 -8.28 7.41
C TYR A 65 -10.59 -8.24 8.86
N GLN A 66 -11.46 -8.08 9.86
CA GLN A 66 -11.01 -8.05 11.26
C GLN A 66 -10.35 -9.36 11.71
N GLY A 67 -10.78 -10.49 11.14
CA GLY A 67 -10.24 -11.81 11.45
C GLY A 67 -9.05 -12.23 10.58
N CYS A 68 -8.98 -11.78 9.33
CA CYS A 68 -7.95 -12.23 8.38
C CYS A 68 -6.71 -11.33 8.29
N ILE A 69 -6.83 -10.03 8.58
CA ILE A 69 -5.65 -9.15 8.66
C ILE A 69 -4.67 -9.60 9.77
N PRO A 70 -5.11 -10.02 10.97
CA PRO A 70 -4.20 -10.56 11.99
C PRO A 70 -3.37 -11.76 11.52
N GLU A 71 -3.94 -12.65 10.68
CA GLU A 71 -3.20 -13.79 10.11
C GLU A 71 -2.04 -13.31 9.25
N LEU A 72 -2.25 -12.32 8.37
CA LEU A 72 -1.17 -11.70 7.60
C LEU A 72 -0.12 -11.05 8.50
N LYS A 73 -0.56 -10.27 9.50
CA LYS A 73 0.32 -9.53 10.42
C LYS A 73 1.08 -10.44 11.39
N SER A 74 0.71 -11.72 11.52
CA SER A 74 1.46 -12.70 12.31
C SER A 74 2.85 -12.99 11.71
N HIS A 75 3.07 -12.64 10.45
CA HIS A 75 4.33 -12.82 9.74
C HIS A 75 5.22 -11.56 9.88
N PRO A 76 6.46 -11.69 10.40
CA PRO A 76 7.32 -10.53 10.67
C PRO A 76 7.84 -9.83 9.40
N ASN A 77 7.76 -10.50 8.24
CA ASN A 77 8.15 -9.97 6.94
C ASN A 77 6.99 -9.28 6.19
N VAL A 78 5.84 -9.08 6.83
CA VAL A 78 4.67 -8.42 6.23
C VAL A 78 4.53 -6.98 6.75
N LYS A 79 4.20 -6.07 5.85
CA LYS A 79 3.66 -4.74 6.12
C LYS A 79 2.35 -4.57 5.37
N THR A 80 1.31 -4.12 6.06
CA THR A 80 -0.01 -3.88 5.44
C THR A 80 -0.26 -2.39 5.27
N VAL A 81 -0.83 -1.97 4.14
CA VAL A 81 -1.17 -0.58 3.85
C VAL A 81 -2.60 -0.46 3.34
N GLY A 82 -3.29 0.61 3.71
CA GLY A 82 -4.67 0.86 3.26
C GLY A 82 -4.69 1.59 1.92
N TYR A 83 -5.48 1.11 0.98
CA TYR A 83 -5.74 1.80 -0.29
C TYR A 83 -6.51 3.11 -0.06
N VAL A 84 -6.01 4.23 -0.58
CA VAL A 84 -6.67 5.54 -0.54
C VAL A 84 -6.66 6.17 -1.93
N LEU A 85 -7.85 6.35 -2.50
CA LEU A 85 -8.04 7.00 -3.80
C LEU A 85 -7.76 8.51 -3.70
N THR A 86 -6.92 9.06 -4.59
CA THR A 86 -6.66 10.52 -4.63
C THR A 86 -7.26 11.22 -5.85
N GLY A 87 -7.68 10.49 -6.88
CA GLY A 87 -8.33 11.07 -8.05
C GLY A 87 -7.42 12.02 -8.84
N PHE A 88 -6.11 11.74 -8.93
CA PHE A 88 -5.14 12.61 -9.57
C PHE A 88 -5.12 14.03 -8.96
N GLY A 89 -5.30 14.10 -7.63
CA GLY A 89 -5.38 15.35 -6.87
C GLY A 89 -6.75 16.03 -6.91
N SER A 90 -7.74 15.48 -7.61
CA SER A 90 -9.09 16.07 -7.71
C SER A 90 -10.02 15.71 -6.55
N ARG A 91 -9.75 14.61 -5.83
CA ARG A 91 -10.55 14.23 -4.66
C ARG A 91 -10.32 15.24 -3.53
N SER A 92 -11.38 15.58 -2.80
CA SER A 92 -11.28 16.55 -1.71
C SER A 92 -10.28 16.08 -0.64
N GLN A 93 -9.43 16.99 -0.16
CA GLN A 93 -8.46 16.69 0.88
C GLN A 93 -9.12 16.14 2.15
N SER A 94 -10.33 16.62 2.49
CA SER A 94 -11.07 16.09 3.65
C SER A 94 -11.47 14.63 3.48
N ASP A 95 -11.84 14.20 2.28
CA ASP A 95 -12.23 12.80 2.03
C ASP A 95 -10.99 11.89 2.04
N VAL A 96 -9.89 12.33 1.42
CA VAL A 96 -8.60 11.63 1.46
C VAL A 96 -8.13 11.45 2.91
N ASN A 97 -8.13 12.54 3.69
CA ASN A 97 -7.72 12.50 5.09
C ASN A 97 -8.69 11.68 5.96
N SER A 98 -9.98 11.65 5.63
CA SER A 98 -10.97 10.82 6.32
C SER A 98 -10.68 9.32 6.13
N ASP A 99 -10.30 8.89 4.93
CA ASP A 99 -9.94 7.49 4.69
C ASP A 99 -8.67 7.10 5.44
N VAL A 100 -7.64 7.95 5.37
CA VAL A 100 -6.38 7.79 6.12
C VAL A 100 -6.66 7.64 7.61
N ALA A 101 -7.45 8.55 8.18
CA ALA A 101 -7.81 8.54 9.59
C ALA A 101 -8.64 7.31 9.96
N THR A 102 -9.48 6.82 9.06
CA THR A 102 -10.29 5.61 9.29
C THR A 102 -9.40 4.38 9.40
N TYR A 103 -8.44 4.17 8.47
CA TYR A 103 -7.47 3.07 8.60
C TYR A 103 -6.61 3.19 9.85
N ALA A 104 -6.12 4.40 10.17
CA ALA A 104 -5.35 4.64 11.39
C ALA A 104 -6.16 4.40 12.67
N GLY A 105 -7.47 4.62 12.62
CA GLY A 105 -8.41 4.41 13.72
C GLY A 105 -8.90 2.96 13.87
N TRP A 106 -8.51 2.03 13.00
CA TRP A 106 -8.82 0.61 13.18
C TRP A 106 -8.22 0.06 14.48
N ALA A 107 -8.90 -0.91 15.09
CA ALA A 107 -8.41 -1.51 16.33
C ALA A 107 -7.04 -2.16 16.14
N SER A 108 -6.21 -2.12 17.19
CA SER A 108 -4.79 -2.49 17.12
C SER A 108 -4.50 -3.88 16.52
N ALA A 109 -5.41 -4.85 16.71
CA ALA A 109 -5.24 -6.21 16.21
C ALA A 109 -5.19 -6.29 14.67
N TYR A 110 -5.91 -5.41 13.98
CA TYR A 110 -6.03 -5.39 12.52
C TYR A 110 -5.74 -4.01 11.91
N ARG A 111 -5.23 -3.07 12.70
CA ARG A 111 -4.77 -1.77 12.21
C ARG A 111 -3.62 -1.98 11.22
N LEU A 112 -3.66 -1.25 10.12
CA LEU A 112 -2.64 -1.30 9.07
C LEU A 112 -1.38 -0.55 9.50
N ASP A 113 -0.29 -0.71 8.76
CA ASP A 113 1.01 -0.09 9.05
C ASP A 113 1.21 1.24 8.29
N GLY A 114 0.26 1.63 7.44
CA GLY A 114 0.32 2.88 6.68
C GLY A 114 -0.70 2.92 5.54
N VAL A 115 -0.41 3.71 4.51
CA VAL A 115 -1.32 3.97 3.38
C VAL A 115 -0.62 3.86 2.04
N PHE A 116 -1.40 3.43 1.06
CA PHE A 116 -1.10 3.41 -0.36
C PHE A 116 -2.02 4.43 -1.04
N PHE A 117 -1.48 5.55 -1.48
CA PHE A 117 -2.22 6.55 -2.24
C PHE A 117 -2.23 6.15 -3.72
N ASP A 118 -3.41 5.94 -4.27
CA ASP A 118 -3.59 5.57 -5.67
C ASP A 118 -4.03 6.76 -6.54
N GLU A 119 -3.89 6.59 -7.85
CA GLU A 119 -4.13 7.63 -8.85
C GLU A 119 -3.34 8.91 -8.55
N VAL A 120 -2.04 8.76 -8.29
CA VAL A 120 -1.15 9.91 -8.02
C VAL A 120 -0.78 10.58 -9.33
N ASP A 121 -0.99 11.89 -9.44
CA ASP A 121 -0.40 12.68 -10.55
C ASP A 121 0.88 13.37 -10.07
N PRO A 122 2.08 12.91 -10.50
CA PRO A 122 3.35 13.30 -9.91
C PRO A 122 3.94 14.59 -10.52
N THR A 123 3.13 15.65 -10.64
CA THR A 123 3.50 16.95 -11.21
C THR A 123 3.95 17.96 -10.16
N SER A 124 4.75 18.96 -10.56
CA SER A 124 5.24 20.00 -9.63
C SER A 124 4.14 20.81 -8.96
N ASP A 125 3.04 21.03 -9.67
CA ASP A 125 1.86 21.78 -9.23
C ASP A 125 1.03 21.02 -8.17
N LEU A 126 1.16 19.68 -8.10
CA LEU A 126 0.51 18.85 -7.09
C LEU A 126 1.46 18.39 -5.97
N LEU A 127 2.76 18.63 -6.08
CA LEU A 127 3.76 18.20 -5.08
C LEU A 127 3.41 18.66 -3.66
N SER A 128 2.96 19.90 -3.48
CA SER A 128 2.59 20.41 -2.15
C SER A 128 1.38 19.68 -1.56
N LEU A 129 0.43 19.27 -2.41
CA LEU A 129 -0.75 18.51 -1.99
C LEU A 129 -0.34 17.12 -1.49
N TYR A 130 0.41 16.37 -2.30
CA TYR A 130 0.87 15.03 -1.93
C TYR A 130 1.87 15.03 -0.77
N THR A 131 2.69 16.09 -0.63
CA THR A 131 3.51 16.30 0.57
C THR A 131 2.64 16.38 1.82
N THR A 132 1.51 17.08 1.74
CA THR A 132 0.56 17.19 2.86
C THR A 132 -0.09 15.85 3.16
N TYR A 133 -0.56 15.12 2.13
CA TYR A 133 -1.12 13.77 2.31
C TYR A 133 -0.14 12.81 2.99
N ALA A 134 1.13 12.82 2.56
CA ALA A 134 2.16 11.99 3.17
C ALA A 134 2.41 12.35 4.65
N GLN A 135 2.46 13.65 4.98
CA GLN A 135 2.63 14.12 6.35
C GLN A 135 1.44 13.76 7.25
N ASP A 136 0.22 13.98 6.76
CA ASP A 136 -1.02 13.68 7.49
C ASP A 136 -1.16 12.18 7.76
N ALA A 137 -0.81 11.35 6.77
CA ALA A 137 -0.74 9.90 6.94
C ALA A 137 0.27 9.50 8.01
N ARG A 138 1.51 9.98 7.94
CA ARG A 138 2.55 9.67 8.93
C ARG A 138 2.15 10.07 10.34
N GLN A 139 1.50 11.22 10.51
CA GLN A 139 0.99 11.68 11.80
C GLN A 139 -0.14 10.80 12.32
N SER A 140 -1.06 10.37 11.44
CA SER A 140 -2.22 9.55 11.82
C SER A 140 -1.81 8.18 12.40
N PHE A 141 -0.69 7.61 11.95
CA PHE A 141 -0.20 6.29 12.38
C PHE A 141 0.76 6.32 13.58
N GLY A 142 0.75 7.39 14.39
CA GLY A 142 1.42 7.44 15.69
C GLY A 142 2.88 7.87 15.61
N ASP A 143 3.08 9.17 15.38
CA ASP A 143 4.36 9.90 15.51
C ASP A 143 5.36 9.79 14.35
N GLY A 144 4.89 9.52 13.12
CA GLY A 144 5.71 9.70 11.91
C GLY A 144 6.11 8.42 11.17
N ASP A 145 5.89 7.26 11.78
CA ASP A 145 6.35 5.96 11.29
C ASP A 145 5.39 5.28 10.28
N GLY A 146 4.24 5.89 10.00
CA GLY A 146 3.27 5.36 9.04
C GLY A 146 3.90 5.19 7.65
N LEU A 147 3.83 3.99 7.09
CA LEU A 147 4.33 3.73 5.74
C LEU A 147 3.52 4.53 4.70
N VAL A 148 4.20 5.22 3.79
CA VAL A 148 3.57 5.96 2.69
C VAL A 148 4.06 5.39 1.37
N ILE A 149 3.14 4.82 0.60
CA ILE A 149 3.39 4.37 -0.77
C ILE A 149 2.56 5.25 -1.72
N LEU A 150 3.18 5.73 -2.79
CA LEU A 150 2.51 6.49 -3.85
C LEU A 150 2.43 5.67 -5.12
N ASN A 151 1.25 5.60 -5.75
CA ASN A 151 1.08 4.97 -7.05
C ASN A 151 0.67 5.97 -8.14
N PRO A 152 1.66 6.50 -8.88
CA PRO A 152 1.38 7.18 -10.13
C PRO A 152 1.20 6.23 -11.32
N GLY A 153 1.60 4.96 -11.23
CA GLY A 153 1.58 3.98 -12.32
C GLY A 153 2.43 4.37 -13.53
N SER A 154 3.20 5.46 -13.43
CA SER A 154 3.83 6.15 -14.54
C SER A 154 5.07 6.94 -14.08
N ASN A 155 5.77 7.57 -15.04
CA ASN A 155 6.96 8.36 -14.75
C ASN A 155 6.66 9.51 -13.78
N VAL A 156 7.49 9.61 -12.74
CA VAL A 156 7.46 10.73 -11.79
C VAL A 156 8.07 11.97 -12.46
N GLN A 157 7.25 12.99 -12.71
CA GLN A 157 7.68 14.19 -13.42
C GLN A 157 8.51 15.11 -12.52
N ASP A 158 8.14 15.22 -11.24
CA ASP A 158 8.88 15.99 -10.24
C ASP A 158 9.61 15.09 -9.24
N ILE A 159 10.94 15.20 -9.17
CA ILE A 159 11.76 14.42 -8.24
C ILE A 159 11.48 14.71 -6.75
N GLY A 160 10.76 15.80 -6.44
CA GLY A 160 10.29 16.13 -5.09
C GLY A 160 9.34 15.09 -4.49
N TYR A 161 8.78 14.18 -5.28
CA TYR A 161 7.95 13.07 -4.79
C TYR A 161 8.76 11.96 -4.09
N PHE A 162 10.00 11.72 -4.49
CA PHE A 162 10.84 10.68 -3.90
C PHE A 162 11.11 10.83 -2.39
N PRO A 163 11.39 12.03 -1.84
CA PRO A 163 11.61 12.19 -0.40
C PRO A 163 10.34 12.15 0.46
N ILE A 164 9.14 12.26 -0.10
CA ILE A 164 7.89 12.26 0.68
C ILE A 164 7.27 10.86 0.84
N ALA A 165 7.75 9.88 0.07
CA ALA A 165 7.24 8.51 0.05
C ALA A 165 8.32 7.51 0.47
N ASP A 166 7.91 6.39 1.07
CA ASP A 166 8.81 5.27 1.33
C ASP A 166 9.00 4.41 0.07
N GLN A 167 7.97 4.32 -0.76
CA GLN A 167 7.99 3.63 -2.06
C GLN A 167 7.11 4.37 -3.08
N ILE A 168 7.49 4.29 -4.36
CA ILE A 168 6.71 4.83 -5.47
C ILE A 168 6.57 3.75 -6.56
N VAL A 169 5.34 3.50 -6.99
CA VAL A 169 5.05 2.61 -8.12
C VAL A 169 5.14 3.42 -9.42
N THR A 170 6.32 3.41 -10.04
CA THR A 170 6.61 4.26 -11.23
C THR A 170 6.22 3.62 -12.57
N ALA A 171 5.65 2.41 -12.54
CA ALA A 171 5.16 1.72 -13.73
C ALA A 171 4.09 0.70 -13.35
N GLU A 172 2.93 0.79 -13.99
CA GLU A 172 1.82 -0.16 -13.89
C GLU A 172 1.20 -0.33 -15.27
N ASN A 173 1.48 -1.45 -15.93
CA ASN A 173 0.99 -1.69 -17.29
C ASN A 173 0.93 -3.20 -17.61
N PHE A 174 0.48 -3.54 -18.82
CA PHE A 174 0.59 -4.90 -19.34
C PHE A 174 2.04 -5.27 -19.61
N PHE A 175 2.35 -6.57 -19.54
CA PHE A 175 3.71 -7.08 -19.71
C PHE A 175 4.40 -6.58 -21.00
N ASP A 176 3.67 -6.55 -22.11
CA ASP A 176 4.22 -6.15 -23.40
C ASP A 176 4.60 -4.66 -23.48
N ASP A 177 4.06 -3.82 -22.60
CA ASP A 177 4.30 -2.38 -22.57
C ASP A 177 5.54 -2.00 -21.74
N PHE A 178 6.14 -2.93 -20.99
CA PHE A 178 7.38 -2.69 -20.24
C PHE A 178 8.65 -2.63 -21.12
N ARG A 179 8.51 -2.71 -22.44
CA ARG A 179 9.65 -2.76 -23.39
C ARG A 179 10.41 -1.44 -23.57
N TYR A 180 10.16 -0.40 -22.76
CA TYR A 180 10.72 0.93 -22.98
C TYR A 180 11.31 1.68 -21.76
N PHE A 181 11.66 1.01 -20.66
CA PHE A 181 12.41 1.66 -19.58
C PHE A 181 13.94 1.56 -19.80
N SER A 182 14.45 2.24 -20.82
CA SER A 182 15.86 2.63 -20.84
C SER A 182 15.97 3.94 -20.05
N HIS A 183 16.19 3.85 -18.73
CA HIS A 183 17.06 4.71 -17.92
C HIS A 183 16.80 4.47 -16.41
N ILE A 184 17.73 3.71 -15.81
CA ILE A 184 18.16 3.70 -14.40
C ILE A 184 17.17 3.21 -13.32
N ALA A 185 17.61 2.11 -12.68
CA ALA A 185 17.24 1.51 -11.38
C ALA A 185 16.03 0.54 -11.30
N ASN A 186 16.36 -0.75 -11.40
CA ASN A 186 15.73 -1.94 -10.79
C ASN A 186 14.23 -1.89 -10.46
N ILE A 187 13.39 -2.32 -11.42
CA ILE A 187 12.04 -2.82 -11.15
C ILE A 187 11.99 -4.26 -11.67
N TYR A 188 11.77 -5.22 -10.76
CA TYR A 188 11.44 -6.61 -11.12
C TYR A 188 10.02 -6.88 -10.65
N SER A 189 9.09 -7.04 -11.59
CA SER A 189 7.76 -7.59 -11.34
C SER A 189 7.79 -9.09 -11.66
N LEU A 190 7.36 -9.93 -10.72
CA LEU A 190 7.21 -11.37 -10.90
C LEU A 190 5.73 -11.66 -11.22
N THR A 191 5.45 -12.09 -12.45
CA THR A 191 4.14 -12.63 -12.84
C THR A 191 4.08 -14.12 -12.51
N LEU A 192 3.05 -14.56 -11.78
CA LEU A 192 2.60 -15.95 -11.81
C LEU A 192 1.63 -16.11 -12.99
N SER A 193 1.81 -17.21 -13.73
CA SER A 193 1.15 -17.59 -14.98
C SER A 193 -0.36 -17.74 -14.91
#